data_AF-A0A966KTM3-F1
#
_entry.id   AF-A0A966KTM3-F1
#
_cell.length_a   1.000
_cell.length_b   1.000
_cell.length_c   1.000
_cell.angle_alpha   90.00
_cell.angle_beta   90.00
_cell.angle_gamma   90.00
#
_symmetry.space_group_name_H-M   'P 1'
#
loop_
_entity.id
_entity.type
_entity.pdbx_description
1 polymer ?
#
loop_
_entity_poly.entity_id
_entity_poly.type
_entity_poly.pdbx_seq_one_letter_code
_entity_poly.pdbx_strand_id
1 'polypeptide(L)'
;MNKETIIGYFTQSEKTLLGVCSRLSKKLNVHPLALRISMIVLTLIFIPLGILAYFGLYIFLTQNNTKVVTFGLLGFLLGIPLSYYFQSDIIKNYGGSRGSGVFGYLKNFIKTVERYDKFVGNGWDIVFNLFLSVVLFTILGAAIGYYITKKQNK
;
A
#
# COMPACT_ATOMS: atom_id res chain seq x y z
N MET A 1 0.80 -43.86 13.15
CA MET A 1 0.90 -42.44 12.73
C MET A 1 1.72 -42.40 11.44
N ASN A 2 1.07 -42.28 10.29
CA ASN A 2 1.69 -42.50 8.97
C ASN A 2 2.48 -41.28 8.50
N LYS A 3 3.72 -41.52 8.03
CA LYS A 3 4.62 -40.48 7.50
C LYS A 3 3.99 -39.70 6.32
N GLU A 4 3.08 -40.31 5.58
CA GLU A 4 2.40 -39.69 4.42
C GLU A 4 1.45 -38.56 4.81
N THR A 5 0.84 -38.60 5.99
CA THR A 5 -0.09 -37.55 6.45
C THR A 5 0.65 -36.25 6.82
N ILE A 6 1.93 -36.34 7.19
CA ILE A 6 2.77 -35.19 7.54
C ILE A 6 3.23 -34.45 6.28
N ILE A 7 3.55 -35.19 5.20
CA ILE A 7 3.99 -34.61 3.94
C ILE A 7 2.83 -33.82 3.29
N GLY A 8 1.59 -34.33 3.33
CA GLY A 8 0.42 -33.60 2.83
C GLY A 8 0.16 -32.25 3.52
N TYR A 9 0.48 -32.15 4.81
CA TYR A 9 0.37 -30.90 5.57
C TYR A 9 1.44 -29.86 5.18
N PHE A 10 2.68 -30.29 4.92
CA PHE A 10 3.75 -29.42 4.42
C PHE A 10 3.62 -29.08 2.93
N THR A 11 2.94 -29.94 2.15
CA THR A 11 2.67 -29.70 0.73
C THR A 11 1.48 -28.77 0.50
N GLN A 12 0.75 -28.38 1.56
CA GLN A 12 -0.13 -27.20 1.52
C GLN A 12 0.71 -25.92 1.51
N SER A 13 1.37 -25.66 0.38
CA SER A 13 1.89 -24.35 -0.04
C SER A 13 0.80 -23.25 -0.05
N GLU A 14 -0.46 -23.62 0.24
CA GLU A 14 -1.60 -22.73 0.39
C GLU A 14 -1.60 -21.87 1.66
N LYS A 15 -0.76 -22.17 2.67
CA LYS A 15 -0.79 -21.46 3.98
C LYS A 15 0.47 -20.71 4.36
N THR A 16 1.51 -20.72 3.55
CA THR A 16 2.69 -19.89 3.80
C THR A 16 2.36 -18.45 3.41
N LEU A 17 1.86 -17.69 4.39
CA LEU A 17 1.46 -16.27 4.34
C LEU A 17 0.20 -16.03 3.49
N LEU A 18 -0.98 -15.92 4.13
CA LEU A 18 -2.30 -15.49 3.60
C LEU A 18 -2.79 -16.06 2.23
N GLY A 19 -2.06 -16.98 1.60
CA GLY A 19 -2.35 -17.54 0.28
C GLY A 19 -2.18 -16.56 -0.90
N VAL A 20 -1.59 -15.38 -0.70
CA VAL A 20 -1.54 -14.29 -1.71
C VAL A 20 -0.82 -14.72 -2.98
N CYS A 21 0.40 -15.26 -2.82
CA CYS A 21 1.22 -15.69 -3.94
C CYS A 21 0.59 -16.86 -4.71
N SER A 22 -0.13 -17.75 -4.01
CA SER A 22 -0.82 -18.90 -4.61
C SER A 22 -2.06 -18.46 -5.42
N ARG A 23 -2.88 -17.54 -4.87
CA ARG A 23 -4.03 -16.96 -5.58
C ARG A 23 -3.61 -16.14 -6.80
N LEU A 24 -2.54 -15.35 -6.68
CA LEU A 24 -2.01 -14.56 -7.78
C LEU A 24 -1.43 -15.45 -8.89
N SER A 25 -0.68 -16.47 -8.51
CA SER A 25 -0.13 -17.47 -9.43
C SER A 25 -1.22 -18.13 -10.28
N LYS A 26 -2.34 -18.55 -9.67
CA LYS A 26 -3.49 -19.13 -10.40
C LYS A 26 -4.17 -18.13 -11.35
N LYS A 27 -4.25 -16.84 -10.99
CA LYS A 27 -4.90 -15.80 -11.81
C LYS A 27 -4.04 -15.33 -12.98
N LEU A 28 -2.72 -15.29 -12.81
CA LEU A 28 -1.76 -14.83 -13.83
C LEU A 28 -1.05 -15.97 -14.58
N ASN A 29 -1.27 -17.23 -14.18
CA ASN A 29 -0.59 -18.41 -14.75
C ASN A 29 0.95 -18.35 -14.62
N VAL A 30 1.45 -17.71 -13.55
CA VAL A 30 2.89 -17.51 -13.27
C VAL A 30 3.33 -18.41 -12.12
N HIS A 31 4.57 -18.91 -12.15
CA HIS A 31 5.11 -19.78 -11.10
C HIS A 31 5.11 -19.07 -9.72
N PRO A 32 4.55 -19.66 -8.65
CA PRO A 32 4.37 -19.00 -7.35
C PRO A 32 5.70 -18.64 -6.65
N LEU A 33 6.80 -19.30 -7.04
CA LEU A 33 8.14 -19.02 -6.54
C LEU A 33 8.65 -17.64 -7.02
N ALA A 34 8.39 -17.29 -8.28
CA ALA A 34 8.81 -16.01 -8.86
C ALA A 34 8.13 -14.83 -8.15
N LEU A 35 6.85 -14.99 -7.81
CA LEU A 35 6.08 -13.99 -7.07
C LEU A 35 6.61 -13.79 -5.64
N ARG A 36 7.01 -14.87 -4.97
CA ARG A 36 7.62 -14.78 -3.63
C ARG A 36 8.97 -14.06 -3.67
N ILE A 37 9.83 -14.41 -4.63
CA ILE A 37 11.14 -13.77 -4.81
C ILE A 37 10.96 -12.28 -5.14
N SER A 38 10.03 -11.94 -6.05
CA SER A 38 9.71 -10.57 -6.39
C SER A 38 9.25 -9.76 -5.16
N MET A 39 8.35 -10.31 -4.35
CA MET A 39 7.90 -9.66 -3.10
C MET A 39 9.05 -9.47 -2.12
N ILE A 40 9.88 -10.50 -1.90
CA ILE A 40 11.03 -10.43 -0.97
C ILE A 40 12.05 -9.38 -1.42
N VAL A 41 12.36 -9.33 -2.72
CA VAL A 41 13.25 -8.31 -3.29
C VAL A 41 12.64 -6.91 -3.11
N LEU A 42 11.33 -6.76 -3.30
CA LEU A 42 10.63 -5.49 -3.08
C LEU A 42 10.69 -5.06 -1.60
N THR A 43 10.54 -5.98 -0.64
CA THR A 43 10.71 -5.67 0.79
C THR A 43 12.16 -5.33 1.15
N LEU A 44 13.14 -5.98 0.53
CA LEU A 44 14.56 -5.69 0.76
C LEU A 44 14.97 -4.31 0.25
N ILE A 45 14.44 -3.90 -0.91
CA ILE A 45 14.69 -2.57 -1.47
C ILE A 45 13.95 -1.49 -0.66
N PHE A 46 12.73 -1.79 -0.21
CA PHE A 46 11.88 -0.82 0.45
C PHE A 46 10.95 -1.53 1.46
N ILE A 47 11.43 -1.66 2.70
CA ILE A 47 10.77 -2.38 3.79
C ILE A 47 9.29 -2.03 3.96
N PRO A 48 8.87 -0.75 4.03
CA PRO A 48 7.45 -0.42 4.18
C PRO A 48 6.62 -0.73 2.93
N LEU A 49 7.25 -0.70 1.75
CA LEU A 49 6.57 -0.76 0.46
C LEU A 49 6.25 -2.20 0.06
N GLY A 50 7.14 -3.15 0.35
CA GLY A 50 6.87 -4.57 0.10
C GLY A 50 5.72 -5.10 0.98
N ILE A 51 5.61 -4.64 2.23
CA ILE A 51 4.50 -4.99 3.13
C ILE A 51 3.18 -4.42 2.61
N LEU A 52 3.16 -3.15 2.20
CA LEU A 52 1.98 -2.51 1.62
C LEU A 52 1.54 -3.20 0.33
N ALA A 53 2.47 -3.46 -0.58
CA ALA A 53 2.18 -4.16 -1.83
C ALA A 53 1.57 -5.55 -1.58
N TYR A 54 2.09 -6.28 -0.60
CA TYR A 54 1.59 -7.59 -0.22
C TYR A 54 0.13 -7.54 0.29
N PHE A 55 -0.20 -6.59 1.17
CA PHE A 55 -1.56 -6.40 1.68
C PHE A 55 -2.53 -5.89 0.61
N GLY A 56 -2.10 -4.95 -0.23
CA GLY A 56 -2.90 -4.45 -1.35
C GLY A 56 -3.26 -5.58 -2.33
N LEU A 57 -2.27 -6.41 -2.65
CA LEU A 57 -2.45 -7.55 -3.54
C LEU A 57 -3.35 -8.63 -2.93
N TYR A 58 -3.20 -8.91 -1.63
CA TYR A 58 -4.12 -9.80 -0.89
C TYR A 58 -5.57 -9.35 -1.04
N ILE A 59 -5.84 -8.06 -0.81
CA ILE A 59 -7.19 -7.53 -0.91
C ILE A 59 -7.65 -7.59 -2.37
N PHE A 60 -6.86 -7.12 -3.33
CA PHE A 60 -7.18 -7.13 -4.76
C PHE A 60 -7.53 -8.52 -5.31
N LEU A 61 -6.83 -9.56 -4.86
CA LEU A 61 -7.10 -10.94 -5.28
C LEU A 61 -8.35 -11.54 -4.65
N THR A 62 -8.83 -10.96 -3.55
CA THR A 62 -9.95 -11.50 -2.78
C THR A 62 -11.30 -10.91 -3.25
N GLN A 63 -11.35 -10.29 -4.43
CA GLN A 63 -12.29 -9.20 -4.65
C GLN A 63 -13.05 -9.20 -5.98
N ASN A 64 -14.37 -9.41 -5.87
CA ASN A 64 -15.44 -9.00 -6.79
C ASN A 64 -16.48 -8.09 -6.07
N ASN A 65 -16.14 -7.49 -4.91
CA ASN A 65 -17.12 -6.77 -4.08
C ASN A 65 -17.01 -5.25 -4.24
N THR A 66 -18.12 -4.61 -4.57
CA THR A 66 -18.22 -3.15 -4.79
C THR A 66 -17.73 -2.34 -3.60
N LYS A 67 -18.01 -2.78 -2.36
CA LYS A 67 -17.69 -2.01 -1.14
C LYS A 67 -16.21 -1.78 -0.92
N VAL A 68 -15.39 -2.81 -1.08
CA VAL A 68 -13.94 -2.69 -0.91
C VAL A 68 -13.34 -1.76 -1.97
N VAL A 69 -13.85 -1.79 -3.20
CA VAL A 69 -13.43 -0.87 -4.27
C VAL A 69 -13.82 0.56 -3.88
N THR A 70 -15.06 0.79 -3.42
CA THR A 70 -15.51 2.10 -2.94
C THR A 70 -14.64 2.62 -1.79
N PHE A 71 -14.40 1.82 -0.76
CA PHE A 71 -13.57 2.24 0.37
C PHE A 71 -12.10 2.37 0.00
N GLY A 72 -11.58 1.56 -0.92
CA GLY A 72 -10.24 1.73 -1.48
C GLY A 72 -10.08 3.05 -2.23
N LEU A 73 -11.06 3.42 -3.06
CA LEU A 73 -11.10 4.71 -3.75
C LEU A 73 -11.24 5.89 -2.78
N LEU A 74 -12.02 5.75 -1.71
CA LEU A 74 -12.07 6.75 -0.64
C LEU A 74 -10.70 6.88 0.06
N GLY A 75 -10.04 5.76 0.34
CA GLY A 75 -8.68 5.74 0.86
C GLY A 75 -7.69 6.44 -0.06
N PHE A 76 -7.75 6.17 -1.36
CA PHE A 76 -6.94 6.85 -2.38
C PHE A 76 -7.16 8.37 -2.35
N LEU A 77 -8.42 8.80 -2.37
CA LEU A 77 -8.79 10.21 -2.38
C LEU A 77 -8.34 10.93 -1.11
N LEU A 78 -8.46 10.27 0.05
CA LEU A 78 -8.04 10.80 1.34
C LEU A 78 -6.52 10.78 1.54
N GLY A 79 -5.81 9.83 0.94
CA GLY A 79 -4.34 9.76 1.05
C GLY A 79 -3.63 10.97 0.44
N ILE A 80 -4.24 11.64 -0.53
CA ILE A 80 -3.68 12.86 -1.15
C ILE A 80 -3.56 14.00 -0.11
N PRO A 81 -4.63 14.47 0.55
CA PRO A 81 -4.53 15.48 1.62
C PRO A 81 -3.77 14.96 2.85
N LEU A 82 -3.96 13.69 3.23
CA LEU A 82 -3.29 13.12 4.41
C LEU A 82 -1.78 12.95 4.23
N SER A 83 -1.27 12.96 3.00
CA SER A 83 0.17 12.95 2.73
C SER A 83 0.93 14.09 3.39
N TYR A 84 0.27 15.23 3.63
CA TYR A 84 0.83 16.34 4.40
C TYR A 84 1.40 15.91 5.75
N TYR A 85 0.75 14.96 6.43
CA TYR A 85 1.20 14.47 7.73
C TYR A 85 2.45 13.58 7.64
N PHE A 86 2.67 12.94 6.48
CA PHE A 86 3.84 12.12 6.17
C PHE A 86 5.05 12.96 5.74
N GLN A 87 4.86 14.27 5.46
CA GLN A 87 5.95 15.17 5.12
C GLN A 87 6.79 15.57 6.35
N SER A 88 8.06 15.94 6.12
CA SER A 88 8.95 16.41 7.18
C SER A 88 8.56 17.79 7.71
N ASP A 89 9.02 18.14 8.91
CA ASP A 89 8.71 19.43 9.55
C ASP A 89 9.21 20.63 8.75
N ILE A 90 10.29 20.44 7.98
CA ILE A 90 10.81 21.46 7.04
C ILE A 90 9.72 21.77 6.01
N ILE A 91 9.14 20.74 5.37
CA ILE A 91 8.13 20.90 4.33
C ILE A 91 6.82 21.45 4.90
N LYS A 92 6.44 21.04 6.11
CA LYS A 92 5.25 21.54 6.82
C LYS A 92 5.36 23.03 7.15
N ASN A 93 6.55 23.50 7.52
CA ASN A 93 6.80 24.90 7.88
C ASN A 93 7.24 25.78 6.69
N TYR A 94 7.58 25.18 5.54
CA TYR A 94 8.02 25.89 4.34
C TYR A 94 6.93 26.75 3.67
N GLY A 95 5.65 26.55 4.02
CA GLY A 95 4.51 27.29 3.47
C GLY A 95 4.35 28.74 3.96
N GLY A 96 5.21 29.20 4.88
CA GLY A 96 5.13 30.53 5.49
C GLY A 96 3.92 30.66 6.45
N SER A 97 4.10 31.41 7.54
CA SER A 97 3.16 31.52 8.67
C SER A 97 1.73 32.04 8.38
N ARG A 98 1.31 32.17 7.11
CA ARG A 98 -0.05 32.60 6.70
C ARG A 98 -0.82 31.60 5.84
N GLY A 99 -0.26 30.40 5.59
CA GLY A 99 -0.90 29.33 4.80
C GLY A 99 -0.64 27.92 5.33
N SER A 100 -0.36 27.79 6.63
CA SER A 100 -0.06 26.53 7.32
C SER A 100 -1.28 25.61 7.33
N GLY A 101 -1.18 24.47 6.65
CA GLY A 101 -2.21 23.44 6.64
C GLY A 101 -2.26 22.62 5.35
N VAL A 102 -3.03 21.54 5.38
CA VAL A 102 -3.18 20.56 4.29
C VAL A 102 -3.55 21.23 2.95
N PHE A 103 -4.49 22.17 2.95
CA PHE A 103 -4.92 22.87 1.74
C PHE A 103 -3.83 23.80 1.16
N GLY A 104 -3.06 24.47 2.02
CA GLY A 104 -1.94 25.31 1.59
C GLY A 104 -0.82 24.49 0.95
N TYR A 105 -0.54 23.32 1.52
CA TYR A 105 0.38 22.33 0.97
C TYR A 105 -0.08 21.84 -0.41
N LEU A 106 -1.34 21.42 -0.56
CA LEU A 106 -1.86 20.91 -1.83
C LEU A 106 -1.81 21.97 -2.94
N LYS A 107 -2.23 23.21 -2.64
CA LYS A 107 -2.24 24.30 -3.63
C LYS A 107 -0.84 24.67 -4.11
N ASN A 108 0.16 24.57 -3.23
CA ASN A 108 1.54 24.94 -3.54
C ASN A 108 2.45 23.74 -3.79
N PHE A 109 1.91 22.52 -3.92
CA PHE A 109 2.68 21.29 -3.97
C PHE A 109 3.83 21.33 -4.98
N ILE A 110 3.54 21.74 -6.23
CA ILE A 110 4.55 21.84 -7.30
C ILE A 110 5.68 22.80 -6.92
N LYS A 111 5.34 23.97 -6.37
CA LYS A 111 6.33 24.97 -5.94
C LYS A 111 7.16 24.46 -4.76
N THR A 112 6.55 23.69 -3.86
CA THR A 112 7.24 23.08 -2.72
C THR A 112 8.23 22.02 -3.20
N VAL A 113 7.85 21.17 -4.16
CA VAL A 113 8.73 20.15 -4.75
C VAL A 113 9.92 20.78 -5.46
N GLU A 114 9.68 21.72 -6.38
CA GLU A 114 10.74 22.38 -7.16
C GLU A 114 11.72 23.15 -6.25
N ARG A 115 11.19 23.82 -5.23
CA ARG A 115 12.01 24.55 -4.28
C ARG A 115 12.81 23.60 -3.39
N TYR A 116 12.20 22.56 -2.85
CA TYR A 116 12.89 21.59 -2.01
C TYR A 116 14.01 20.87 -2.78
N ASP A 117 13.76 20.55 -4.05
CA ASP A 117 14.79 20.02 -4.95
C ASP A 117 15.95 20.99 -5.12
N LYS A 118 15.66 22.28 -5.35
CA LYS A 118 16.68 23.32 -5.55
C LYS A 118 17.53 23.62 -4.31
N PHE A 119 16.97 23.53 -3.10
CA PHE A 119 17.65 23.91 -1.85
C PHE A 119 18.21 22.73 -1.04
N VAL A 120 17.61 21.55 -1.14
CA VAL A 120 17.96 20.35 -0.35
C VAL A 120 18.46 19.21 -1.26
N GLY A 121 18.13 19.22 -2.55
CA GLY A 121 18.60 18.24 -3.53
C GLY A 121 17.79 16.94 -3.62
N ASN A 122 16.63 16.86 -2.95
CA ASN A 122 15.83 15.61 -2.95
C ASN A 122 14.31 15.87 -3.04
N GLY A 123 13.86 16.58 -4.08
CA GLY A 123 12.42 16.85 -4.32
C GLY A 123 11.57 15.58 -4.43
N TRP A 124 12.20 14.48 -4.81
CA TRP A 124 11.58 13.15 -4.90
C TRP A 124 11.03 12.64 -3.58
N ASP A 125 11.59 13.01 -2.43
CA ASP A 125 11.08 12.56 -1.11
C ASP A 125 9.64 13.03 -0.87
N ILE A 126 9.31 14.25 -1.31
CA ILE A 126 7.96 14.79 -1.18
C ILE A 126 6.97 13.95 -1.99
N VAL A 127 7.35 13.59 -3.21
CA VAL A 127 6.54 12.79 -4.14
C VAL A 127 6.41 11.36 -3.62
N PHE A 128 7.50 10.76 -3.13
CA PHE A 128 7.48 9.43 -2.53
C PHE A 128 6.61 9.36 -1.28
N ASN A 129 6.66 10.38 -0.41
CA ASN A 129 5.79 10.47 0.76
C ASN A 129 4.31 10.61 0.39
N LEU A 130 4.01 11.39 -0.66
CA LEU A 130 2.65 11.46 -1.23
C LEU A 130 2.19 10.11 -1.74
N PHE A 131 3.02 9.45 -2.55
CA PHE A 131 2.72 8.13 -3.09
C PHE A 131 2.50 7.09 -1.98
N LEU A 132 3.39 7.04 -1.00
CA LEU A 132 3.27 6.14 0.16
C LEU A 132 1.99 6.37 0.94
N SER A 133 1.63 7.63 1.18
CA SER A 133 0.38 7.96 1.87
C SER A 133 -0.83 7.47 1.09
N VAL A 134 -0.90 7.76 -0.21
CA VAL A 134 -1.99 7.31 -1.09
C VAL A 134 -2.12 5.79 -1.09
N VAL A 135 -1.01 5.07 -1.26
CA VAL A 135 -1.00 3.60 -1.25
C VAL A 135 -1.47 3.06 0.11
N LEU A 136 -0.95 3.60 1.21
CA LEU A 136 -1.29 3.17 2.56
C LEU A 136 -2.78 3.39 2.86
N PHE A 137 -3.32 4.58 2.58
CA PHE A 137 -4.73 4.85 2.80
C PHE A 137 -5.65 4.05 1.86
N THR A 138 -5.24 3.81 0.61
CA THR A 138 -5.97 2.92 -0.31
C THR A 138 -6.09 1.51 0.26
N ILE A 139 -4.99 0.95 0.76
CA ILE A 139 -4.96 -0.39 1.37
C ILE A 139 -5.80 -0.43 2.64
N LEU A 140 -5.71 0.58 3.50
CA LEU A 140 -6.53 0.69 4.71
C LEU A 140 -8.02 0.77 4.37
N GLY A 141 -8.40 1.61 3.41
CA GLY A 141 -9.78 1.71 2.94
C GLY A 141 -10.28 0.38 2.38
N ALA A 142 -9.49 -0.27 1.53
CA ALA A 142 -9.83 -1.58 1.00
C ALA A 142 -9.95 -2.65 2.11
N ALA A 143 -9.06 -2.63 3.12
CA ALA A 143 -9.14 -3.53 4.26
C ALA A 143 -10.44 -3.32 5.05
N ILE A 144 -10.83 -2.06 5.32
CA ILE A 144 -12.10 -1.71 5.98
C ILE A 144 -13.28 -2.25 5.18
N GLY A 145 -13.33 -2.00 3.87
CA GLY A 145 -14.40 -2.51 3.02
C GLY A 145 -14.47 -4.05 3.02
N TYR A 146 -13.32 -4.73 3.15
CA TYR A 146 -13.26 -6.18 3.20
C TYR A 146 -13.86 -6.71 4.50
N TYR A 147 -13.52 -6.11 5.64
CA TYR A 147 -14.10 -6.46 6.93
C TYR A 147 -15.61 -6.23 7.01
N ILE A 148 -16.10 -5.11 6.46
CA ILE A 148 -17.53 -4.80 6.40
C ILE A 148 -18.26 -5.86 5.56
N THR A 149 -17.73 -6.21 4.39
CA THR A 149 -18.33 -7.22 3.51
C THR A 149 -18.35 -8.59 4.18
N LYS A 150 -17.25 -8.98 4.85
CA LYS A 150 -17.17 -10.24 5.58
C LYS A 150 -18.18 -10.33 6.74
N LYS A 151 -18.46 -9.21 7.42
CA LYS A 151 -19.44 -9.15 8.51
C LYS A 151 -20.88 -9.30 8.00
N GLN A 152 -21.17 -8.87 6.77
CA GLN A 152 -22.51 -8.98 6.18
C GLN A 152 -22.81 -10.35 5.55
N ASN A 153 -21.78 -11.09 5.14
CA ASN A 153 -21.91 -12.45 4.61
C ASN A 153 -21.85 -13.53 5.72
N LYS A 154 -21.91 -13.13 6.99
CA LYS A 154 -21.97 -13.98 8.18
C LYS A 154 -23.30 -13.74 8.88
#